data_AF-A0A5M7QL92-F1
#
_entry.id   AF-A0A5M7QL92-F1
#
_cell.length_a   1.000
_cell.length_b   1.000
_cell.length_c   1.000
_cell.angle_alpha   90.00
_cell.angle_beta   90.00
_cell.angle_gamma   90.00
#
_symmetry.space_group_name_H-M   'P 1'
#
loop_
_entity.id
_entity.type
_entity.pdbx_description
1 polymer ?
#
loop_
_entity_poly.entity_id
_entity_poly.type
_entity_poly.pdbx_seq_one_letter_code
_entity_poly.pdbx_strand_id
1 'polypeptide(L)' 'MSNLFSANKNVAEYVRKLEKQAASRSEANWHEGLKVSTKSALEKINAAYEANLIGAEESLSLKQRVYRLQDKLIALALW' A
#
# COMPACT_ATOMS: atom_id res chain seq x y z
N MET A 1 19.54 -12.29 10.72
CA MET A 1 18.36 -11.53 11.21
C MET A 1 18.14 -10.18 10.51
N SER A 2 18.97 -9.76 9.55
CA SER A 2 19.01 -8.38 9.03
C SER A 2 18.08 -8.09 7.83
N ASN A 3 17.66 -9.12 7.08
CA ASN A 3 16.86 -8.95 5.87
C ASN A 3 15.36 -8.75 6.15
N LEU A 4 14.84 -9.36 7.22
CA LEU A 4 13.43 -9.23 7.63
C LEU A 4 13.08 -7.79 7.98
N PHE A 5 13.87 -7.16 8.86
CA PHE A 5 13.64 -5.78 9.31
C PHE A 5 13.69 -4.78 8.17
N SER A 6 14.63 -4.96 7.23
CA SER A 6 14.83 -4.06 6.10
C SER A 6 13.69 -4.15 5.07
N ALA A 7 13.21 -5.37 4.79
CA ALA A 7 12.09 -5.60 3.89
C ALA A 7 10.75 -5.13 4.49
N ASN A 8 10.53 -5.41 5.78
CA ASN A 8 9.36 -4.92 6.50
C ASN A 8 9.29 -3.39 6.47
N LYS A 9 10.38 -2.71 6.86
CA LYS A 9 10.48 -1.25 6.80
C LYS A 9 10.19 -0.71 5.40
N ASN A 10 10.66 -1.39 4.35
CA ASN A 10 10.44 -0.99 2.96
C ASN A 10 8.95 -1.04 2.57
N VAL A 11 8.26 -2.15 2.86
CA VAL A 11 6.83 -2.31 2.49
C VAL A 11 5.94 -1.38 3.30
N ALA A 12 6.16 -1.28 4.62
CA ALA A 12 5.38 -0.40 5.48
C ALA A 12 5.57 1.10 5.12
N GLU A 13 6.81 1.50 4.80
CA GLU A 13 7.09 2.86 4.34
C GLU A 13 6.46 3.14 2.97
N TYR A 14 6.46 2.16 2.06
CA TYR A 14 5.78 2.27 0.77
C TYR A 14 4.28 2.51 0.95
N VAL A 15 3.59 1.69 1.76
CA VAL A 15 2.16 1.90 2.07
C VAL A 15 1.92 3.28 2.70
N ARG A 16 2.80 3.73 3.60
CA ARG A 16 2.70 5.06 4.22
C ARG A 16 2.86 6.20 3.22
N LYS A 17 3.71 6.05 2.20
CA LYS A 17 3.84 7.02 1.10
C LYS A 17 2.54 7.12 0.30
N LEU A 18 1.90 5.98 0.01
CA LEU A 18 0.60 5.96 -0.68
C LEU A 18 -0.50 6.65 0.13
N GLU A 19 -0.56 6.43 1.45
CA GLU A 19 -1.52 7.12 2.32
C GLU A 19 -1.33 8.64 2.30
N LYS A 20 -0.09 9.12 2.25
CA LYS A 20 0.21 10.56 2.13
C LYS A 20 -0.22 11.11 0.78
N GLN A 21 0.06 10.41 -0.31
CA GLN A 21 -0.36 10.81 -1.66
C GLN A 21 -1.90 10.85 -1.78
N ALA A 22 -2.60 9.88 -1.19
CA ALA A 22 -4.05 9.85 -1.16
C ALA A 22 -4.67 11.02 -0.36
N ALA A 23 -3.92 11.59 0.58
CA ALA A 23 -4.34 12.75 1.35
C ALA A 23 -4.09 14.08 0.61
N SER A 24 -3.13 14.13 -0.32
CA SER A 24 -2.86 15.34 -1.12
C SER A 24 -3.77 15.40 -2.35
N ARG A 25 -4.84 16.20 -2.27
CA ARG A 25 -5.83 16.42 -3.35
C ARG A 25 -5.32 17.23 -4.56
N SER A 26 -4.08 17.72 -4.55
CA SER A 26 -3.65 18.79 -5.47
C SER A 26 -2.98 18.35 -6.77
N GLU A 27 -2.70 17.06 -6.97
CA GLU A 27 -2.06 16.59 -8.21
C GLU A 27 -3.09 16.20 -9.26
N ALA A 28 -2.98 16.73 -10.49
CA ALA A 28 -3.78 16.27 -11.61
C ALA A 28 -3.54 14.77 -11.83
N ASN A 29 -4.60 13.98 -12.07
CA ASN A 29 -4.57 12.52 -12.25
C ASN A 29 -4.07 11.71 -11.04
N TRP A 30 -4.07 12.31 -9.83
CA TRP A 30 -3.65 11.62 -8.60
C TRP A 30 -4.34 10.26 -8.40
N HIS A 31 -5.60 10.14 -8.81
CA HIS A 31 -6.42 8.93 -8.70
C HIS A 31 -5.95 7.79 -9.63
N GLU A 32 -5.46 8.08 -10.83
CA GLU A 32 -4.91 7.07 -11.75
C GLU A 32 -3.58 6.52 -11.22
N GLY A 33 -2.68 7.42 -10.78
CA GLY A 33 -1.40 7.05 -10.15
C GLY A 33 -1.60 6.21 -8.88
N LEU A 34 -2.63 6.53 -8.09
CA LEU A 34 -2.95 5.76 -6.88
C LEU A 34 -3.51 4.36 -7.20
N LYS A 35 -4.27 4.18 -8.29
CA LYS A 35 -4.80 2.86 -8.69
C LYS A 35 -3.67 1.89 -9.04
N VAL A 36 -2.70 2.32 -9.84
CA VAL A 36 -1.52 1.51 -10.18
C VAL A 36 -0.67 1.22 -8.93
N SER A 37 -0.48 2.24 -8.09
CA SER A 37 0.38 2.12 -6.91
C SER A 37 -0.20 1.22 -5.81
N THR A 38 -1.53 1.23 -5.61
CA THR A 38 -2.20 0.32 -4.66
C THR A 38 -2.10 -1.13 -5.11
N LYS A 39 -2.20 -1.42 -6.42
CA LYS A 39 -1.94 -2.78 -6.95
C LYS A 39 -0.50 -3.22 -6.65
N SER A 40 0.49 -2.37 -6.95
CA SER A 40 1.90 -2.67 -6.68
C SER A 40 2.18 -2.88 -5.19
N ALA A 41 1.48 -2.14 -4.31
CA ALA A 41 1.59 -2.34 -2.87
C ALA A 41 1.11 -3.74 -2.45
N LEU A 42 -0.04 -4.20 -2.95
CA LEU A 42 -0.54 -5.55 -2.66
C LEU A 42 0.43 -6.64 -3.14
N GLU A 43 0.99 -6.49 -4.35
CA GLU A 43 2.00 -7.40 -4.89
C GLU A 43 3.26 -7.46 -4.01
N LYS A 44 3.76 -6.29 -3.56
CA LYS A 44 4.92 -6.21 -2.65
C LYS A 44 4.63 -6.83 -1.28
N ILE A 45 3.43 -6.62 -0.73
CA ILE A 45 3.03 -7.24 0.55
C ILE A 45 2.96 -8.76 0.41
N ASN A 46 2.36 -9.26 -0.67
CA ASN A 46 2.31 -10.70 -0.94
C ASN A 46 3.70 -11.31 -1.09
N ALA A 47 4.57 -10.70 -1.91
CA ALA A 47 5.94 -11.17 -2.09
C ALA A 47 6.75 -11.15 -0.78
N ALA A 48 6.58 -10.12 0.05
CA ALA A 48 7.21 -10.06 1.37
C ALA A 48 6.69 -11.15 2.31
N TYR A 49 5.39 -11.44 2.28
CA TYR A 49 4.79 -12.51 3.08
C TYR A 49 5.25 -13.90 2.62
N GLU A 50 5.25 -14.18 1.31
CA GLU A 50 5.72 -15.43 0.72
C GLU A 50 7.21 -15.68 1.00
N ALA A 51 8.02 -14.62 1.02
CA ALA A 51 9.42 -14.68 1.41
C ALA A 51 9.63 -14.77 2.94
N ASN A 52 8.57 -14.90 3.74
CA ASN A 52 8.58 -14.90 5.21
C ASN A 52 9.24 -13.65 5.82
N LEU A 53 9.22 -12.52 5.10
CA LEU A 53 9.83 -11.27 5.54
C LEU A 53 8.95 -10.46 6.50
N ILE A 54 7.64 -10.75 6.50
CA ILE A 54 6.63 -10.16 7.39
C ILE A 54 5.70 -11.26 7.88
N GLY A 55 5.09 -11.06 9.06
CA GLY A 55 4.13 -12.00 9.63
C GLY A 55 2.75 -11.93 8.98
N ALA A 56 1.90 -12.93 9.27
CA ALA A 56 0.53 -12.98 8.74
C ALA A 56 -0.34 -11.78 9.21
N GLU A 57 -0.24 -11.42 10.49
CA GLU A 57 -0.97 -10.27 11.06
C GLU A 57 -0.55 -8.95 10.43
N GLU A 58 0.74 -8.77 10.22
CA GLU A 58 1.30 -7.58 9.57
C GLU A 58 0.91 -7.48 8.09
N SER A 59 0.99 -8.60 7.36
CA SER A 59 0.52 -8.71 5.98
C SER A 59 -0.97 -8.33 5.88
N LEU A 60 -1.80 -8.85 6.79
CA LEU A 60 -3.23 -8.52 6.85
C LEU A 60 -3.46 -7.02 7.12
N SER A 61 -2.77 -6.45 8.12
CA SER A 61 -2.87 -5.03 8.48
C SER A 61 -2.48 -4.12 7.32
N LEU A 62 -1.38 -4.42 6.62
CA LEU A 62 -0.92 -3.66 5.46
C LEU A 62 -1.91 -3.76 4.29
N LYS A 63 -2.44 -4.96 4.00
CA LYS A 63 -3.47 -5.14 2.97
C LYS A 63 -4.74 -4.34 3.27
N GLN A 64 -5.23 -4.38 4.51
CA GLN A 64 -6.40 -3.60 4.93
C GLN A 64 -6.20 -2.09 4.72
N ARG A 65 -5.00 -1.57 5.01
CA ARG A 65 -4.68 -0.16 4.76
C ARG A 65 -4.71 0.16 3.27
N VAL A 66 -4.17 -0.70 2.41
CA VAL A 66 -4.21 -0.51 0.96
C VAL A 66 -5.65 -0.58 0.43
N TYR A 67 -6.48 -1.51 0.92
CA TYR A 67 -7.89 -1.58 0.52
C TYR A 67 -8.68 -0.32 0.89
N ARG A 68 -8.45 0.26 2.07
CA ARG A 68 -9.07 1.56 2.44
C ARG A 68 -8.68 2.70 1.50
N LEU A 69 -7.49 2.66 0.91
CA LEU A 69 -7.10 3.62 -0.12
C LEU A 69 -7.86 3.38 -1.43
N GLN A 70 -8.05 2.12 -1.82
CA GLN A 70 -8.85 1.76 -3.00
C GLN A 70 -10.32 2.14 -2.84
N ASP A 71 -10.93 1.91 -1.68
CA ASP A 71 -12.32 2.29 -1.40
C ASP A 71 -12.52 3.81 -1.55
N LYS A 72 -11.55 4.61 -1.08
CA LYS A 72 -11.57 6.07 -1.27
C LYS A 72 -11.48 6.47 -2.74
N LEU A 73 -10.68 5.78 -3.54
CA LEU A 73 -10.61 6.03 -4.99
C LEU A 73 -11.94 5.71 -5.68
N ILE A 74 -12.58 4.60 -5.32
CA ILE A 74 -13.88 4.21 -5.86
C ILE A 74 -14.93 5.26 -5.49
N ALA A 75 -14.97 5.69 -4.23
CA ALA A 75 -15.91 6.72 -3.78
C ALA A 75 -15.77 8.05 -4.54
N LEU A 76 -14.54 8.42 -4.95
CA LEU A 76 -14.28 9.61 -5.74
C LEU A 76 -14.55 9.45 -7.23
N ALA A 77 -14.45 8.24 -7.78
CA ALA A 77 -14.78 7.98 -9.18
C ALA A 77 -16.30 7.88 -9.43
N LEU A 78 -17.08 7.68 -8.36
CA LEU A 78 -18.54 7.62 -8.39
C LEU A 78 -19.23 8.98 -8.16
N TRP A 79 -18.47 10.05 -7.93
CA TRP A 79 -18.92 11.44 -7.74
C TRP A 79 -18.40 12.31 -8.88
#